data_AF-A0A4Q4KN49-F1
#
_entry.id   AF-A0A4Q4KN49-F1
#
_cell.length_a   1.000
_cell.length_b   1.000
_cell.length_c   1.000
_cell.angle_alpha   90.00
_cell.angle_beta   90.00
_cell.angle_gamma   90.00
#
_symmetry.space_group_name_H-M   'P 1'
#
loop_
_entity.id
_entity.type
_entity.pdbx_description
1 polymer ?
#
loop_
_entity_poly.entity_id
_entity_poly.type
_entity_poly.pdbx_seq_one_letter_code
_entity_poly.pdbx_strand_id
1 'polypeptide(L)'
;MKRITTILALCLFSIMGQTQILDVFQNKEYSVSSYVLSAEIKKDYSPSKLEIVHDKNKDKNEVWSKIEDQFFSKATATVNDEVSFFQLNSKALKQQSQIEKWNRLQGNDTRFSTNPKFKSIDIELVSVLNNCGIYSINYNFEMNSGGHYGKDEIPIKQFYLADFEKNTIIEINDSPSAKQQDELRKLTLSKFKTLYLLKTQKIDLDNLERIEHAKENKAIGLEIESKIYFSEALVYPYLTGVIVEFPERSNSSELFNNESFRVFLKDEEVQELLKVYPEFKPAFKNDLTPSSKTQIEQLNNDNNFDLSRFQHAPKELQMLDILDFEQKVYTMKITSYQLNDTNRRFMGTKKIFFNKSQQVNLIEYNDEYGKIRSEEIYKYNAKNQLENIGTSDRDKSLKLYHYKNDILDYTENYELDVESSYQGTNVDLEIEQEHIIYSNNYQYTLRLNLVGEFNTRAYTQLRYLEKNQFCTNSYCVLTDENQNIIGVKQKRSGLFDILTNDKNQPVESYIDNDRHQHFFTYDEQGRIIELNSKSDSRNSFLVTYKYHMDKTKALVIKEVRGSYSNETVIEHVYEFGFWEE
;
A
#
# COMPACT_ATOMS: atom_id res chain seq x y z
N MET A 1 0.70 -43.36 39.39
CA MET A 1 1.08 -42.95 38.01
C MET A 1 -0.17 -42.89 37.15
N LYS A 2 -0.72 -41.69 36.90
CA LYS A 2 -1.84 -41.50 35.98
C LYS A 2 -1.29 -40.84 34.71
N ARG A 3 -1.34 -41.57 33.60
CA ARG A 3 -1.03 -41.06 32.26
C ARG A 3 -2.15 -40.07 31.88
N ILE A 4 -1.78 -38.81 31.67
CA ILE A 4 -2.66 -37.80 31.08
C ILE A 4 -2.55 -38.01 29.56
N THR A 5 -3.63 -38.50 28.98
CA THR A 5 -3.81 -38.60 27.53
C THR A 5 -4.46 -37.29 27.07
N THR A 6 -3.69 -36.40 26.47
CA THR A 6 -4.22 -35.21 25.78
C THR A 6 -4.95 -35.69 24.53
N ILE A 7 -6.27 -35.55 24.50
CA ILE A 7 -7.08 -35.88 23.31
C ILE A 7 -7.10 -34.63 22.43
N LEU A 8 -6.40 -34.71 21.30
CA LEU A 8 -6.35 -33.68 20.27
C LEU A 8 -7.58 -33.82 19.37
N ALA A 9 -8.60 -32.99 19.56
CA ALA A 9 -9.74 -32.91 18.64
C ALA A 9 -9.54 -31.75 17.65
N LEU A 10 -8.96 -32.02 16.48
CA LEU A 10 -8.92 -31.07 15.36
C LEU A 10 -10.27 -31.04 14.65
N CYS A 11 -11.09 -30.02 14.92
CA CYS A 11 -12.14 -29.62 13.99
C CYS A 11 -11.59 -28.49 13.12
N LEU A 12 -11.11 -28.82 11.92
CA LEU A 12 -10.64 -27.85 10.94
C LEU A 12 -11.85 -27.22 10.23
N PHE A 13 -12.23 -26.01 10.62
CA PHE A 13 -13.08 -25.16 9.79
C PHE A 13 -12.18 -24.13 9.09
N SER A 14 -12.19 -24.11 7.76
CA SER A 14 -11.44 -23.16 6.95
C SER A 14 -12.27 -21.90 6.72
N ILE A 15 -11.82 -20.77 7.27
CA ILE A 15 -12.28 -19.45 6.81
C ILE A 15 -11.33 -19.09 5.66
N MET A 16 -11.82 -19.14 4.42
CA MET A 16 -10.98 -18.89 3.22
C MET A 16 -10.68 -17.39 3.05
N GLY A 17 -9.78 -16.86 3.87
CA GLY A 17 -8.96 -15.70 3.53
C GLY A 17 -7.66 -16.19 2.92
N GLN A 18 -7.42 -15.93 1.63
CA GLN A 18 -6.15 -16.28 0.99
C GLN A 18 -5.25 -15.05 0.95
N THR A 19 -4.14 -15.11 1.69
CA THR A 19 -3.09 -14.10 1.66
C THR A 19 -1.84 -14.69 0.99
N GLN A 20 -1.18 -13.89 0.16
CA GLN A 20 0.11 -14.20 -0.44
C GLN A 20 1.20 -13.48 0.35
N ILE A 21 2.26 -14.18 0.73
CA ILE A 21 3.42 -13.60 1.40
C ILE A 21 4.64 -13.78 0.50
N LEU A 22 5.40 -12.72 0.29
CA LEU A 22 6.51 -12.67 -0.65
C LEU A 22 7.85 -12.75 0.09
N ASP A 23 8.73 -13.64 -0.37
CA ASP A 23 10.15 -13.62 -0.04
C ASP A 23 10.93 -13.03 -1.23
N VAL A 24 11.31 -11.76 -1.06
CA VAL A 24 12.00 -10.93 -2.06
C VAL A 24 13.43 -11.38 -2.35
N PHE A 25 14.06 -12.10 -1.43
CA PHE A 25 15.42 -12.62 -1.63
C PHE A 25 15.41 -13.88 -2.48
N GLN A 26 14.33 -14.66 -2.39
CA GLN A 26 14.17 -15.91 -3.15
C GLN A 26 13.30 -15.75 -4.40
N ASN A 27 12.69 -14.58 -4.59
CA ASN A 27 11.65 -14.34 -5.59
C ASN A 27 10.54 -15.40 -5.55
N LYS A 28 10.02 -15.64 -4.34
CA LYS A 28 9.06 -16.72 -4.08
C LYS A 28 7.81 -16.21 -3.38
N GLU A 29 6.66 -16.63 -3.90
CA GLU A 29 5.35 -16.40 -3.31
C GLU A 29 4.93 -17.60 -2.47
N TYR A 30 4.51 -17.37 -1.23
CA TYR A 30 3.99 -18.37 -0.31
C TYR A 30 2.48 -18.17 -0.14
N SER A 31 1.72 -19.23 -0.37
CA SER A 31 0.27 -19.23 -0.16
C SER A 31 -0.08 -19.59 1.28
N VAL A 32 -0.77 -18.69 1.97
CA VAL A 32 -1.13 -18.86 3.38
C VAL A 32 -2.65 -18.93 3.54
N SER A 33 -3.12 -19.70 4.52
CA SER A 33 -4.52 -19.67 4.95
C SER A 33 -4.65 -19.81 6.45
N SER A 34 -5.65 -19.13 6.99
CA SER A 34 -5.95 -19.16 8.42
C SER A 34 -6.87 -20.34 8.73
N TYR A 35 -6.48 -21.11 9.74
CA TYR A 35 -7.22 -22.27 10.23
C TYR A 35 -7.67 -22.04 11.67
N VAL A 36 -8.94 -22.34 11.95
CA VAL A 36 -9.43 -22.34 13.33
C VAL A 36 -9.08 -23.67 13.98
N LEU A 37 -8.24 -23.61 15.01
CA LEU A 37 -7.85 -24.73 15.86
C LEU A 37 -8.46 -24.54 17.25
N SER A 38 -8.52 -25.61 18.04
CA SER A 38 -8.98 -25.52 19.42
C SER A 38 -8.09 -26.28 20.39
N ALA A 39 -7.87 -25.70 21.57
CA ALA A 39 -7.16 -26.32 22.68
C ALA A 39 -8.05 -26.37 23.92
N GLU A 40 -8.02 -27.47 24.66
CA GLU A 40 -8.68 -27.56 25.97
C GLU A 40 -7.78 -26.97 27.05
N ILE A 41 -8.24 -25.90 27.71
CA ILE A 41 -7.53 -25.24 28.82
C ILE A 41 -8.38 -25.37 30.09
N LYS A 42 -7.91 -26.15 31.06
CA LYS A 42 -8.63 -26.37 32.33
C LYS A 42 -8.17 -25.40 33.40
N LYS A 43 -8.38 -24.10 33.16
CA LYS A 43 -8.02 -23.00 34.06
C LYS A 43 -9.18 -22.02 34.16
N ASP A 44 -9.44 -21.50 35.36
CA ASP A 44 -10.62 -20.64 35.62
C ASP A 44 -10.54 -19.28 34.91
N TYR A 45 -9.34 -18.85 34.55
CA TYR A 45 -9.07 -17.56 33.90
C TYR A 45 -9.10 -17.61 32.37
N SER A 46 -9.36 -18.77 31.77
CA SER A 46 -9.37 -18.97 30.32
C SER A 46 -10.63 -19.72 29.89
N PRO A 47 -11.14 -19.54 28.65
CA PRO A 47 -12.19 -20.39 28.12
C PRO A 47 -11.79 -21.88 28.16
N SER A 48 -12.73 -22.75 28.56
CA SER A 48 -12.45 -24.20 28.64
C SER A 48 -12.05 -24.81 27.30
N LYS A 49 -12.62 -24.29 26.22
CA LYS A 49 -12.20 -24.54 24.84
C LYS A 49 -11.71 -23.23 24.24
N LEU A 50 -10.40 -23.09 24.14
CA LEU A 50 -9.73 -21.93 23.57
C LEU A 50 -9.70 -22.04 22.05
N GLU A 51 -10.18 -21.01 21.36
CA GLU A 51 -10.08 -20.86 19.91
C GLU A 51 -8.71 -20.25 19.56
N ILE A 52 -8.03 -20.88 18.60
CA ILE A 52 -6.73 -20.42 18.10
C ILE A 52 -6.82 -20.34 16.57
N VAL A 53 -6.86 -19.13 16.02
CA VAL A 53 -6.77 -18.90 14.58
C VAL A 53 -5.29 -18.91 14.20
N HIS A 54 -4.88 -19.77 13.29
CA HIS A 54 -3.47 -19.93 12.93
C HIS A 54 -3.29 -19.94 11.42
N ASP A 55 -2.49 -19.00 10.93
CA ASP A 55 -1.96 -19.01 9.58
C ASP A 55 -1.03 -20.19 9.33
N LYS A 56 -1.34 -20.98 8.31
CA LYS A 56 -0.49 -22.08 7.88
C LYS A 56 -0.17 -22.00 6.40
N ASN A 57 1.02 -22.45 6.05
CA ASN A 57 1.44 -22.57 4.65
C ASN A 57 0.66 -23.69 3.95
N LYS A 58 0.06 -23.39 2.79
CA LYS A 58 -0.72 -24.36 2.00
C LYS A 58 0.11 -25.48 1.41
N ASP A 59 1.38 -25.24 1.11
CA ASP A 59 2.22 -26.21 0.43
C ASP A 59 2.57 -27.41 1.33
N LYS A 60 2.22 -27.36 2.62
CA LYS A 60 2.35 -28.44 3.62
C LYS A 60 3.74 -29.10 3.60
N ASN A 61 4.78 -28.28 3.68
CA ASN A 61 6.15 -28.75 3.87
C ASN A 61 6.35 -29.17 5.35
N GLU A 62 7.01 -30.31 5.57
CA GLU A 62 7.31 -30.86 6.90
C GLU A 62 8.01 -29.84 7.83
N VAL A 63 8.93 -29.04 7.29
CA VAL A 63 9.64 -27.99 8.03
C VAL A 63 8.68 -26.92 8.55
N TRP A 64 7.76 -26.47 7.68
CA TRP A 64 6.76 -25.48 8.03
C TRP A 64 5.80 -26.00 9.08
N SER A 65 5.30 -27.23 8.91
CA SER A 65 4.41 -27.85 9.89
C SER A 65 5.05 -27.99 11.27
N LYS A 66 6.35 -28.31 11.35
CA LYS A 66 7.08 -28.35 12.64
C LYS A 66 7.19 -26.99 13.31
N ILE A 67 7.43 -25.92 12.55
CA ILE A 67 7.44 -24.55 13.08
C ILE A 67 6.03 -24.13 13.53
N GLU A 68 5.01 -24.40 12.72
CA GLU A 68 3.61 -24.11 13.06
C GLU A 68 3.18 -24.85 14.35
N ASP A 69 3.56 -26.12 14.51
CA ASP A 69 3.27 -26.87 15.74
C ASP A 69 3.99 -26.31 16.96
N GLN A 70 5.20 -25.74 16.79
CA GLN A 70 5.91 -25.02 17.85
C GLN A 70 5.16 -23.75 18.26
N PHE A 71 4.61 -22.98 17.31
CA PHE A 71 3.80 -21.80 17.62
C PHE A 71 2.52 -22.14 18.37
N PHE A 72 1.80 -23.18 17.92
CA PHE A 72 0.61 -23.67 18.63
C PHE A 72 0.96 -24.10 20.07
N SER A 73 2.07 -24.84 20.22
CA SER A 73 2.54 -25.29 21.53
C SER A 73 2.96 -24.14 22.44
N LYS A 74 3.65 -23.12 21.89
CA LYS A 74 4.05 -21.91 22.64
C LYS A 74 2.82 -21.12 23.09
N ALA A 75 1.88 -20.85 22.20
CA ALA A 75 0.65 -20.12 22.51
C ALA A 75 -0.16 -20.80 23.62
N THR A 76 -0.35 -22.12 23.51
CA THR A 76 -1.06 -22.91 24.52
C THR A 76 -0.29 -23.02 25.84
N ALA A 77 1.04 -23.11 25.80
CA ALA A 77 1.88 -23.11 27.00
C ALA A 77 1.78 -21.77 27.75
N THR A 78 1.83 -20.64 27.05
CA THR A 78 1.72 -19.30 27.65
C THR A 78 0.40 -19.12 28.40
N VAL A 79 -0.71 -19.61 27.87
CA VAL A 79 -2.02 -19.54 28.55
C VAL A 79 -2.15 -20.56 29.68
N ASN A 80 -1.52 -21.73 29.57
CA ASN A 80 -1.55 -22.73 30.64
C ASN A 80 -0.67 -22.36 31.84
N ASP A 81 0.39 -21.58 31.60
CA ASP A 81 1.27 -21.05 32.64
C ASP A 81 0.64 -19.83 33.30
N GLU A 82 0.40 -19.94 34.60
CA GLU A 82 -0.32 -18.92 35.36
C GLU A 82 0.43 -17.58 35.42
N VAL A 83 1.76 -17.62 35.56
CA VAL A 83 2.59 -16.41 35.64
C VAL A 83 2.56 -15.67 34.30
N SER A 84 2.79 -16.39 33.20
CA SER A 84 2.78 -15.83 31.85
C SER A 84 1.40 -15.27 31.49
N PHE A 85 0.33 -15.99 31.81
CA PHE A 85 -1.03 -15.50 31.61
C PHE A 85 -1.31 -14.21 32.38
N PHE A 86 -0.94 -14.13 33.66
CA PHE A 86 -1.18 -12.92 34.44
C PHE A 86 -0.35 -11.72 33.97
N GLN A 87 0.83 -11.95 33.36
CA GLN A 87 1.58 -10.88 32.69
C GLN A 87 0.81 -10.34 31.47
N LEU A 88 0.21 -11.23 30.66
CA LEU A 88 -0.66 -10.81 29.54
C LEU A 88 -1.87 -10.03 30.04
N ASN A 89 -2.55 -10.53 31.08
CA ASN A 89 -3.70 -9.85 31.66
C ASN A 89 -3.34 -8.47 32.25
N SER A 90 -2.17 -8.33 32.87
CA SER A 90 -1.66 -7.05 33.35
C SER A 90 -1.43 -6.04 32.21
N LYS A 91 -0.88 -6.50 31.08
CA LYS A 91 -0.74 -5.67 29.87
C LYS A 91 -2.12 -5.24 29.33
N ALA A 92 -3.09 -6.15 29.29
CA ALA A 92 -4.46 -5.84 28.85
C ALA A 92 -5.15 -4.82 29.77
N LEU A 93 -5.00 -4.95 31.08
CA LEU A 93 -5.51 -3.97 32.06
C LEU A 93 -4.86 -2.58 31.87
N LYS A 94 -3.54 -2.53 31.60
CA LYS A 94 -2.85 -1.28 31.30
C LYS A 94 -3.42 -0.61 30.05
N GLN A 95 -3.62 -1.37 28.97
CA GLN A 95 -4.21 -0.86 27.73
C GLN A 95 -5.67 -0.41 27.93
N GLN A 96 -6.49 -1.16 28.67
CA GLN A 96 -7.84 -0.71 29.06
C GLN A 96 -7.82 0.64 29.77
N SER A 97 -6.93 0.82 30.75
CA SER A 97 -6.79 2.08 31.49
C SER A 97 -6.39 3.25 30.56
N GLN A 98 -5.53 3.00 29.57
CA GLN A 98 -5.17 3.99 28.56
C GLN A 98 -6.36 4.38 27.67
N ILE A 99 -7.18 3.40 27.26
CA ILE A 99 -8.41 3.65 26.50
C ILE A 99 -9.39 4.50 27.30
N GLU A 100 -9.59 4.20 28.58
CA GLU A 100 -10.45 5.00 29.44
C GLU A 100 -9.93 6.43 29.61
N LYS A 101 -8.63 6.59 29.84
CA LYS A 101 -7.98 7.91 29.92
C LYS A 101 -8.23 8.70 28.63
N TRP A 102 -8.08 8.06 27.48
CA TRP A 102 -8.31 8.68 26.18
C TRP A 102 -9.76 9.10 25.97
N ASN A 103 -10.71 8.19 26.21
CA ASN A 103 -12.14 8.50 26.10
C ASN A 103 -12.51 9.71 26.97
N ARG A 104 -11.99 9.78 28.21
CA ARG A 104 -12.20 10.93 29.10
C ARG A 104 -11.64 12.24 28.54
N LEU A 105 -10.46 12.21 27.93
CA LEU A 105 -9.86 13.39 27.28
C LEU A 105 -10.69 13.85 26.07
N GLN A 106 -11.37 12.93 25.39
CA GLN A 106 -12.30 13.22 24.29
C GLN A 106 -13.71 13.61 24.75
N GLY A 107 -13.93 13.78 26.07
CA GLY A 107 -15.25 14.12 26.62
C GLY A 107 -16.23 12.94 26.70
N ASN A 108 -15.77 11.72 26.38
CA ASN A 108 -16.54 10.49 26.52
C ASN A 108 -16.25 9.85 27.89
N ASP A 109 -17.19 9.94 28.83
CA ASP A 109 -17.02 9.40 30.19
C ASP A 109 -17.33 7.89 30.25
N THR A 110 -16.89 7.13 29.24
CA THR A 110 -17.04 5.68 29.18
C THR A 110 -16.08 5.04 30.18
N ARG A 111 -16.63 4.48 31.25
CA ARG A 111 -15.89 3.60 32.17
C ARG A 111 -16.25 2.15 31.86
N PHE A 112 -15.25 1.31 31.65
CA PHE A 112 -15.50 -0.11 31.51
C PHE A 112 -15.81 -0.68 32.89
N SER A 113 -16.97 -1.34 33.03
CA SER A 113 -17.42 -1.89 34.31
C SER A 113 -16.81 -3.26 34.62
N THR A 114 -16.10 -3.86 33.66
CA THR A 114 -15.52 -5.19 33.76
C THR A 114 -14.07 -5.22 33.30
N ASN A 115 -13.28 -6.06 33.97
CA ASN A 115 -11.92 -6.38 33.53
C ASN A 115 -11.95 -7.07 32.15
N PRO A 116 -10.88 -6.95 31.34
CA PRO A 116 -10.80 -7.56 30.04
C PRO A 116 -10.84 -9.08 30.19
N LYS A 117 -11.66 -9.74 29.39
CA LYS A 117 -11.81 -11.20 29.43
C LYS A 117 -11.03 -11.83 28.28
N PHE A 118 -10.09 -12.70 28.58
CA PHE A 118 -9.36 -13.46 27.56
C PHE A 118 -10.32 -14.31 26.72
N LYS A 119 -10.18 -14.24 25.39
CA LYS A 119 -11.16 -14.79 24.44
C LYS A 119 -10.55 -15.78 23.45
N SER A 120 -9.51 -15.37 22.71
CA SER A 120 -8.92 -16.15 21.62
C SER A 120 -7.44 -15.81 21.43
N ILE A 121 -6.78 -16.61 20.58
CA ILE A 121 -5.42 -16.33 20.10
C ILE A 121 -5.43 -16.31 18.58
N ASP A 122 -4.77 -15.32 17.98
CA ASP A 122 -4.44 -15.34 16.56
C ASP A 122 -2.93 -15.49 16.38
N ILE A 123 -2.50 -16.45 15.57
CA ILE A 123 -1.11 -16.68 15.19
C ILE A 123 -0.99 -16.34 13.71
N GLU A 124 -0.33 -15.22 13.43
CA GLU A 124 -0.26 -14.62 12.11
C GLU A 124 1.16 -14.70 11.55
N LEU A 125 1.29 -15.08 10.30
CA LEU A 125 2.56 -14.95 9.56
C LEU A 125 2.62 -13.56 8.95
N VAL A 126 3.54 -12.74 9.46
CA VAL A 126 3.70 -11.32 9.11
C VAL A 126 4.57 -11.15 7.87
N SER A 127 5.71 -11.85 7.81
CA SER A 127 6.64 -11.75 6.67
C SER A 127 7.50 -13.01 6.55
N VAL A 128 8.07 -13.23 5.36
CA VAL A 128 9.07 -14.28 5.10
C VAL A 128 10.24 -13.66 4.37
N LEU A 129 11.46 -13.92 4.85
CA LEU A 129 12.69 -13.46 4.24
C LEU A 129 13.83 -14.45 4.52
N ASN A 130 14.54 -14.87 3.49
CA ASN A 130 15.74 -15.72 3.61
C ASN A 130 15.53 -17.02 4.42
N ASN A 131 14.43 -17.75 4.18
CA ASN A 131 14.03 -18.92 4.97
C ASN A 131 13.81 -18.63 6.47
N CYS A 132 13.50 -17.38 6.82
CA CYS A 132 13.02 -17.00 8.13
C CYS A 132 11.59 -16.46 8.01
N GLY A 133 10.71 -16.84 8.93
CA GLY A 133 9.36 -16.31 9.04
C GLY A 133 9.24 -15.39 10.25
N ILE A 134 8.55 -14.27 10.12
CA ILE A 134 8.18 -13.42 11.24
C ILE A 134 6.73 -13.71 11.57
N TYR A 135 6.48 -14.21 12.78
CA TYR A 135 5.12 -14.47 13.26
C TYR A 135 4.76 -13.51 14.38
N SER A 136 3.48 -13.17 14.47
CA SER A 136 2.91 -12.54 15.66
C SER A 136 1.87 -13.44 16.31
N ILE A 137 1.96 -13.59 17.63
CA ILE A 137 0.89 -14.17 18.46
C ILE A 137 0.13 -13.02 19.10
N ASN A 138 -1.14 -12.87 18.76
CA ASN A 138 -2.08 -11.90 19.32
C ASN A 138 -2.95 -12.61 20.36
N TYR A 139 -2.81 -12.24 21.64
CA TYR A 139 -3.68 -12.73 22.71
C TYR A 139 -4.83 -11.74 22.90
N ASN A 140 -6.04 -12.13 22.52
CA ASN A 140 -7.17 -11.19 22.40
C ASN A 140 -8.03 -11.18 23.67
N PHE A 141 -8.25 -9.99 24.23
CA PHE A 141 -9.09 -9.75 25.40
C PHE A 141 -10.33 -8.92 25.02
N GLU A 142 -11.52 -9.37 25.40
CA GLU A 142 -12.79 -8.65 25.18
C GLU A 142 -13.03 -7.66 26.33
N MET A 143 -13.30 -6.39 26.02
CA MET A 143 -13.54 -5.34 27.03
C MET A 143 -15.03 -5.18 27.38
N ASN A 144 -15.93 -5.42 26.43
CA ASN A 144 -17.37 -5.23 26.56
C ASN A 144 -18.14 -6.26 25.72
N SER A 145 -19.13 -6.91 26.32
CA SER A 145 -19.98 -7.90 25.64
C SER A 145 -21.43 -7.43 25.37
N GLY A 146 -21.74 -6.13 25.52
CA GLY A 146 -23.14 -5.66 25.59
C GLY A 146 -23.51 -4.30 24.97
N GLY A 147 -22.72 -3.72 24.07
CA GLY A 147 -23.01 -2.43 23.42
C GLY A 147 -23.70 -2.51 22.04
N HIS A 148 -24.37 -1.43 21.63
CA HIS A 148 -24.93 -1.25 20.27
C HIS A 148 -23.84 -0.98 19.21
N TYR A 149 -22.69 -0.49 19.67
CA TYR A 149 -21.43 -0.42 18.93
C TYR A 149 -20.63 -1.67 19.27
N GLY A 150 -19.92 -2.25 18.29
CA GLY A 150 -19.37 -3.60 18.33
C GLY A 150 -18.47 -3.97 19.53
N LYS A 151 -18.00 -5.22 19.53
CA LYS A 151 -17.10 -5.72 20.57
C LYS A 151 -15.72 -5.06 20.43
N ASP A 152 -15.30 -4.31 21.45
CA ASP A 152 -13.94 -3.80 21.54
C ASP A 152 -13.01 -4.91 22.04
N GLU A 153 -11.95 -5.18 21.28
CA GLU A 153 -10.90 -6.15 21.60
C GLU A 153 -9.58 -5.44 21.90
N ILE A 154 -8.84 -5.96 22.89
CA ILE A 154 -7.48 -5.57 23.24
C ILE A 154 -6.55 -6.71 22.81
N PRO A 155 -5.84 -6.60 21.69
CA PRO A 155 -4.84 -7.57 21.28
C PRO A 155 -3.51 -7.30 21.99
N ILE A 156 -3.00 -8.29 22.75
CA ILE A 156 -1.62 -8.26 23.26
C ILE A 156 -0.73 -9.01 22.27
N LYS A 157 0.06 -8.26 21.50
CA LYS A 157 0.89 -8.78 20.41
C LYS A 157 2.30 -9.15 20.89
N GLN A 158 2.78 -10.32 20.48
CA GLN A 158 4.16 -10.78 20.68
C GLN A 158 4.76 -11.28 19.36
N PHE A 159 5.96 -10.84 19.03
CA PHE A 159 6.63 -11.21 17.78
C PHE A 159 7.66 -12.31 17.98
N TYR A 160 7.83 -13.12 16.94
CA TYR A 160 8.74 -14.25 16.91
C TYR A 160 9.43 -14.35 15.57
N LEU A 161 10.72 -14.67 15.59
CA LEU A 161 11.50 -15.09 14.43
C LEU A 161 11.51 -16.62 14.38
N ALA A 162 10.97 -17.19 13.32
CA ALA A 162 11.08 -18.60 12.99
C ALA A 162 12.21 -18.81 11.97
N ASP A 163 13.21 -19.61 12.33
CA ASP A 163 14.26 -20.05 11.41
C ASP A 163 13.85 -21.42 10.85
N PHE A 164 13.43 -21.47 9.58
CA PHE A 164 12.97 -22.70 8.95
C PHE A 164 14.14 -23.68 8.71
N GLU A 165 15.37 -23.20 8.56
CA GLU A 165 16.54 -24.08 8.38
C GLU A 165 16.94 -24.77 9.68
N LYS A 166 16.89 -24.03 10.80
CA LYS A 166 17.18 -24.58 12.13
C LYS A 166 15.98 -25.23 12.80
N ASN A 167 14.78 -25.04 12.25
CA ASN A 167 13.51 -25.47 12.82
C ASN A 167 13.31 -24.96 14.26
N THR A 168 13.59 -23.68 14.49
CA THR A 168 13.50 -23.03 15.81
C THR A 168 12.67 -21.76 15.75
N ILE A 169 11.90 -21.49 16.80
CA ILE A 169 11.26 -20.19 17.03
C ILE A 169 12.00 -19.43 18.14
N ILE A 170 12.23 -18.13 17.92
CA ILE A 170 12.92 -17.22 18.84
C ILE A 170 11.98 -16.06 19.12
N GLU A 171 11.70 -15.80 20.40
CA GLU A 171 10.90 -14.65 20.82
C GLU A 171 11.68 -13.35 20.57
N ILE A 172 11.06 -12.41 19.86
CA ILE A 172 11.61 -11.09 19.65
C ILE A 172 11.26 -10.26 20.88
N ASN A 173 12.28 -9.83 21.61
CA ASN A 173 12.12 -9.14 22.88
C ASN A 173 11.24 -7.90 22.71
N ASP A 174 10.16 -7.82 23.49
CA ASP A 174 9.17 -6.74 23.48
C ASP A 174 9.61 -5.51 24.30
N SER A 175 10.82 -5.56 24.88
CA SER A 175 11.44 -4.46 25.62
C SER A 175 12.91 -4.32 25.22
N PRO A 176 13.25 -3.42 24.29
CA PRO A 176 14.63 -3.18 23.86
C PRO A 176 15.55 -2.88 25.06
N SER A 177 16.74 -3.49 25.08
CA SER A 177 17.80 -3.18 26.05
C SER A 177 18.30 -1.74 25.90
N ALA A 178 18.97 -1.17 26.91
CA ALA A 178 19.51 0.19 26.84
C ALA A 178 20.37 0.43 25.58
N LYS A 179 21.24 -0.53 25.23
CA LYS A 179 22.07 -0.45 24.02
C LYS A 179 21.22 -0.45 22.73
N GLN A 180 20.16 -1.26 22.70
CA GLN A 180 19.24 -1.28 21.57
C GLN A 180 18.44 0.03 21.48
N GLN A 181 17.98 0.57 22.60
CA GLN A 181 17.28 1.86 22.66
C GLN A 181 18.15 3.01 22.15
N ASP A 182 19.43 3.05 22.49
CA ASP A 182 20.37 4.06 22.01
C ASP A 182 20.57 4.00 20.50
N GLU A 183 20.71 2.80 19.93
CA GLU A 183 20.85 2.63 18.48
C GLU A 183 19.54 2.96 17.75
N LEU A 184 18.38 2.51 18.27
CA LEU A 184 17.08 2.88 17.73
C LEU A 184 16.90 4.40 17.72
N ARG A 185 17.25 5.08 18.81
CA ARG A 185 17.19 6.54 18.91
C ARG A 185 18.04 7.20 17.83
N LYS A 186 19.28 6.76 17.68
CA LYS A 186 20.21 7.28 16.66
C LYS A 186 19.66 7.13 15.24
N LEU A 187 19.06 5.98 14.92
CA LEU A 187 18.58 5.67 13.56
C LEU A 187 17.22 6.30 13.22
N THR A 188 16.37 6.59 14.21
CA THR A 188 14.94 6.89 13.95
C THR A 188 14.47 8.26 14.42
N LEU A 189 15.16 8.91 15.37
CA LEU A 189 14.65 10.14 16.01
C LEU A 189 14.41 11.29 15.03
N SER A 190 15.28 11.47 14.04
CA SER A 190 15.12 12.52 13.02
C SER A 190 13.86 12.29 12.18
N LYS A 191 13.56 11.03 11.82
CA LYS A 191 12.37 10.66 11.04
C LYS A 191 11.10 10.93 11.85
N PHE A 192 11.02 10.46 13.09
CA PHE A 192 9.86 10.71 13.97
C PHE A 192 9.61 12.20 14.24
N LYS A 193 10.69 12.97 14.36
CA LYS A 193 10.60 14.42 14.52
C LYS A 193 9.96 15.10 13.31
N THR A 194 10.33 14.71 12.10
CA THR A 194 9.70 15.24 10.88
C THR A 194 8.21 14.90 10.87
N LEU A 195 7.84 13.65 11.15
CA LEU A 195 6.43 13.24 11.22
C LEU A 195 5.62 14.07 12.23
N TYR A 196 6.16 14.28 13.43
CA TYR A 196 5.48 15.07 14.47
C TYR A 196 5.31 16.54 14.08
N LEU A 197 6.34 17.15 13.48
CA LEU A 197 6.28 18.55 13.05
C LEU A 197 5.26 18.81 11.96
N LEU A 198 5.10 17.83 11.06
CA LEU A 198 4.07 17.85 10.02
C LEU A 198 2.68 17.65 10.63
N LYS A 199 2.46 16.63 11.49
CA LYS A 199 1.16 16.36 12.13
C LYS A 199 0.68 17.55 12.96
N THR A 200 1.60 18.27 13.60
CA THR A 200 1.29 19.45 14.42
C THR A 200 1.28 20.76 13.63
N GLN A 201 1.41 20.72 12.29
CA GLN A 201 1.50 21.88 11.39
C GLN A 201 2.51 22.95 11.83
N LYS A 202 3.54 22.55 12.59
CA LYS A 202 4.66 23.45 12.94
C LYS A 202 5.54 23.74 11.72
N ILE A 203 5.38 22.95 10.66
CA ILE A 203 5.95 23.14 9.33
C ILE A 203 4.80 23.00 8.32
N ASP A 204 4.76 23.91 7.35
CA ASP A 204 3.81 23.83 6.24
C ASP A 204 4.32 22.82 5.20
N LEU A 205 3.40 22.05 4.61
CA LEU A 205 3.73 21.06 3.58
C LEU A 205 4.41 21.69 2.38
N ASP A 206 4.09 22.96 2.06
CA ASP A 206 4.61 23.64 0.88
C ASP A 206 6.10 24.04 1.01
N ASN A 207 6.75 23.78 2.15
CA ASN A 207 8.12 24.20 2.44
C ASN A 207 9.09 23.03 2.65
N LEU A 208 9.51 22.43 1.53
CA LEU A 208 10.49 21.33 1.49
C LEU A 208 11.81 21.66 2.21
N GLU A 209 12.33 22.88 2.04
CA GLU A 209 13.56 23.31 2.70
C GLU A 209 13.41 23.27 4.23
N ARG A 210 12.25 23.67 4.76
CA ARG A 210 11.97 23.54 6.20
C ARG A 210 11.83 22.10 6.64
N ILE A 211 11.24 21.23 5.83
CA ILE A 211 11.14 19.78 6.12
C ILE A 211 12.54 19.16 6.22
N GLU A 212 13.45 19.51 5.31
CA GLU A 212 14.85 19.05 5.36
C GLU A 212 15.61 19.64 6.55
N HIS A 213 15.54 20.96 6.77
CA HIS A 213 16.16 21.60 7.93
C HIS A 213 15.59 21.09 9.27
N ALA A 214 14.34 20.67 9.30
CA ALA A 214 13.73 20.08 10.48
C ALA A 214 14.36 18.76 10.86
N LYS A 215 14.93 17.98 9.93
CA LYS A 215 15.71 16.79 10.28
C LYS A 215 16.93 17.16 11.13
N GLU A 216 17.50 18.35 10.94
CA GLU A 216 18.76 18.80 11.55
C GLU A 216 18.60 19.67 12.81
N ASN A 217 17.41 20.25 13.08
CA ASN A 217 17.20 21.24 14.14
C ASN A 217 17.29 20.68 15.59
N LYS A 218 18.40 20.86 16.29
CA LYS A 218 18.62 20.27 17.64
C LYS A 218 17.62 20.71 18.73
N ALA A 219 17.09 21.94 18.70
CA ALA A 219 16.27 22.47 19.78
C ALA A 219 14.87 21.83 19.87
N ILE A 220 14.22 21.63 18.72
CA ILE A 220 12.92 20.92 18.66
C ILE A 220 13.12 19.41 18.92
N GLY A 221 14.31 18.88 18.59
CA GLY A 221 14.67 17.49 18.87
C GLY A 221 14.54 17.12 20.35
N LEU A 222 14.93 18.01 21.26
CA LEU A 222 14.91 17.76 22.71
C LEU A 222 13.48 17.61 23.29
N GLU A 223 12.50 18.37 22.77
CA GLU A 223 11.10 18.26 23.26
C GLU A 223 10.49 16.91 22.86
N ILE A 224 10.69 16.49 21.61
CA ILE A 224 10.12 15.27 21.05
C ILE A 224 10.82 14.03 21.63
N GLU A 225 12.14 14.09 21.74
CA GLU A 225 12.95 13.00 22.31
C GLU A 225 12.49 12.64 23.73
N SER A 226 12.10 13.64 24.53
CA SER A 226 11.60 13.41 25.90
C SER A 226 10.25 12.70 25.97
N LYS A 227 9.51 12.65 24.86
CA LYS A 227 8.17 12.04 24.74
C LYS A 227 8.19 10.69 24.02
N ILE A 228 9.33 10.27 23.45
CA ILE A 228 9.48 8.96 22.80
C ILE A 228 10.15 7.99 23.78
N TYR A 229 9.38 6.98 24.18
CA TYR A 229 9.82 5.91 25.07
C TYR A 229 10.31 4.71 24.27
N PHE A 230 11.58 4.72 23.83
CA PHE A 230 12.18 3.62 23.04
C PHE A 230 12.12 2.23 23.70
N SER A 231 11.88 2.16 25.01
CA SER A 231 11.59 0.89 25.70
C SER A 231 10.25 0.24 25.29
N GLU A 232 9.36 0.99 24.63
CA GLU A 232 8.06 0.51 24.12
C GLU A 232 8.09 0.18 22.62
N ALA A 233 9.25 0.28 21.96
CA ALA A 233 9.38 0.04 20.52
C ALA A 233 9.30 -1.46 20.20
N LEU A 234 8.47 -1.79 19.22
CA LEU A 234 8.44 -3.08 18.55
C LEU A 234 9.37 -3.05 17.34
N VAL A 235 10.30 -4.00 17.27
CA VAL A 235 11.30 -4.06 16.20
C VAL A 235 11.27 -5.43 15.55
N TYR A 236 10.98 -5.50 14.25
CA TYR A 236 10.91 -6.79 13.55
C TYR A 236 11.34 -6.69 12.08
N PRO A 237 12.02 -7.72 11.55
CA PRO A 237 12.35 -7.80 10.13
C PRO A 237 11.11 -7.80 9.23
N TYR A 238 11.20 -7.15 8.08
CA TYR A 238 10.10 -7.07 7.13
C TYR A 238 10.60 -6.80 5.71
N LEU A 239 10.28 -7.69 4.76
CA LEU A 239 10.80 -7.66 3.38
C LEU A 239 12.33 -7.46 3.36
N THR A 240 12.83 -6.33 2.86
CA THR A 240 14.27 -6.02 2.76
C THR A 240 14.81 -5.22 3.93
N GLY A 241 13.97 -4.83 4.89
CA GLY A 241 14.31 -3.90 5.95
C GLY A 241 13.78 -4.31 7.31
N VAL A 242 13.79 -3.37 8.24
CA VAL A 242 13.29 -3.57 9.61
C VAL A 242 12.28 -2.49 9.94
N ILE A 243 11.12 -2.90 10.47
CA ILE A 243 10.12 -1.97 10.98
C ILE A 243 10.44 -1.67 12.44
N VAL A 244 10.46 -0.39 12.78
CA VAL A 244 10.46 0.12 14.16
C VAL A 244 9.12 0.80 14.38
N GLU A 245 8.27 0.18 15.20
CA GLU A 245 6.90 0.62 15.45
C GLU A 245 6.68 0.93 16.94
N PHE A 246 5.94 2.00 17.20
CA PHE A 246 5.36 2.28 18.50
C PHE A 246 3.87 1.92 18.45
N PRO A 247 3.40 0.99 19.30
CA PRO A 247 2.02 0.55 19.28
C PRO A 247 1.02 1.68 19.53
N GLU A 248 -0.21 1.49 19.03
CA GLU A 248 -1.37 2.30 19.41
C GLU A 248 -1.50 2.32 20.95
N ARG A 249 -1.85 3.48 21.51
CA ARG A 249 -2.02 3.71 22.96
C ARG A 249 -0.74 3.50 23.81
N SER A 250 0.43 3.36 23.20
CA SER A 250 1.72 3.50 23.93
C SER A 250 1.91 4.93 24.45
N ASN A 251 2.81 5.17 25.42
CA ASN A 251 3.05 6.53 25.89
C ASN A 251 3.60 7.41 24.76
N SER A 252 4.42 6.83 23.88
CA SER A 252 4.95 7.53 22.71
C SER A 252 3.85 7.90 21.70
N SER A 253 2.79 7.10 21.60
CA SER A 253 1.67 7.36 20.66
C SER A 253 0.84 8.59 21.03
N GLU A 254 0.96 9.13 22.25
CA GLU A 254 0.32 10.40 22.63
C GLU A 254 0.74 11.55 21.68
N LEU A 255 1.91 11.45 21.04
CA LEU A 255 2.38 12.39 20.01
C LEU A 255 1.53 12.40 18.72
N PHE A 256 0.82 11.31 18.46
CA PHE A 256 0.05 11.06 17.24
C PHE A 256 -1.38 10.62 17.58
N ASN A 257 -2.04 11.33 18.51
CA ASN A 257 -3.43 11.07 18.89
C ASN A 257 -3.72 9.62 19.34
N ASN A 258 -2.73 8.97 19.96
CA ASN A 258 -2.72 7.57 20.36
C ASN A 258 -2.69 6.56 19.19
N GLU A 259 -2.54 7.01 17.95
CA GLU A 259 -2.34 6.12 16.81
C GLU A 259 -0.93 5.50 16.86
N SER A 260 -0.82 4.26 16.37
CA SER A 260 0.50 3.67 16.15
C SER A 260 1.29 4.48 15.14
N PHE A 261 2.60 4.55 15.31
CA PHE A 261 3.48 5.19 14.34
C PHE A 261 4.77 4.40 14.16
N ARG A 262 5.37 4.48 12.98
CA ARG A 262 6.44 3.58 12.56
C ARG A 262 7.38 4.22 11.54
N VAL A 263 8.55 3.59 11.39
CA VAL A 263 9.50 3.86 10.31
C VAL A 263 10.03 2.56 9.75
N PHE A 264 10.39 2.58 8.47
CA PHE A 264 11.09 1.49 7.80
C PHE A 264 12.58 1.82 7.66
N LEU A 265 13.42 0.97 8.26
CA LEU A 265 14.87 1.05 8.16
C LEU A 265 15.36 0.14 7.04
N LYS A 266 16.31 0.63 6.23
CA LYS A 266 16.87 -0.11 5.10
C LYS A 266 18.37 0.04 4.94
N ASP A 267 18.97 -0.84 4.14
CA ASP A 267 20.38 -0.77 3.73
C ASP A 267 21.35 -0.62 4.94
N GLU A 268 22.14 0.45 4.97
CA GLU A 268 23.11 0.75 6.02
C GLU A 268 22.46 0.86 7.40
N GLU A 269 21.23 1.36 7.50
CA GLU A 269 20.49 1.46 8.76
C GLU A 269 20.22 0.06 9.34
N VAL A 270 19.89 -0.91 8.47
CA VAL A 270 19.73 -2.31 8.87
C VAL A 270 21.06 -2.88 9.33
N GLN A 271 22.15 -2.64 8.60
CA GLN A 271 23.47 -3.15 8.99
C GLN A 271 23.94 -2.63 10.35
N GLU A 272 23.67 -1.36 10.67
CA GLU A 272 23.91 -0.80 12.00
C GLU A 272 23.03 -1.47 13.06
N LEU A 273 21.74 -1.66 12.78
CA LEU A 273 20.79 -2.29 13.70
C LEU A 273 21.16 -3.75 14.02
N LEU A 274 21.65 -4.52 13.04
CA LEU A 274 22.07 -5.92 13.20
C LEU A 274 23.27 -6.11 14.16
N LYS A 275 23.99 -5.02 14.50
CA LYS A 275 25.05 -5.05 15.53
C LYS A 275 24.48 -5.19 16.95
N VAL A 276 23.22 -4.78 17.16
CA VAL A 276 22.54 -4.82 18.46
C VAL A 276 21.32 -5.75 18.49
N TYR A 277 20.87 -6.23 17.32
CA TYR A 277 19.89 -7.31 17.15
C TYR A 277 20.50 -8.48 16.37
N PRO A 278 21.48 -9.22 16.93
CA PRO A 278 22.14 -10.33 16.25
C PRO A 278 21.19 -11.47 15.85
N GLU A 279 20.07 -11.63 16.56
CA GLU A 279 19.01 -12.60 16.26
C GLU A 279 18.40 -12.39 14.88
N PHE A 280 18.41 -11.16 14.33
CA PHE A 280 17.86 -10.88 12.99
C PHE A 280 18.82 -11.21 11.85
N LYS A 281 20.11 -11.45 12.12
CA LYS A 281 21.10 -11.72 11.07
C LYS A 281 20.71 -12.84 10.08
N PRO A 282 20.12 -13.97 10.51
CA PRO A 282 19.67 -15.01 9.58
C PRO A 282 18.65 -14.51 8.54
N ALA A 283 17.81 -13.56 8.91
CA ALA A 283 16.78 -12.96 8.04
C ALA A 283 17.40 -12.10 6.92
N PHE A 284 18.63 -11.61 7.10
CA PHE A 284 19.38 -10.77 6.14
C PHE A 284 20.69 -11.42 5.68
N LYS A 285 20.76 -12.76 5.68
CA LYS A 285 22.00 -13.48 5.40
C LYS A 285 22.44 -13.43 3.93
N ASN A 286 21.48 -13.31 3.02
CA ASN A 286 21.74 -13.21 1.58
C ASN A 286 21.37 -11.81 1.09
N ASP A 287 22.13 -11.32 0.13
CA ASP A 287 21.82 -10.10 -0.60
C ASP A 287 20.73 -10.36 -1.64
N LEU A 288 20.03 -9.29 -2.06
CA LEU A 288 19.14 -9.34 -3.21
C LEU A 288 19.94 -9.67 -4.47
N THR A 289 19.34 -10.45 -5.37
CA THR A 289 19.97 -10.69 -6.67
C THR A 289 19.90 -9.39 -7.49
N PRO A 290 21.03 -8.83 -7.96
CA PRO A 290 21.01 -7.55 -8.66
C PRO A 290 20.23 -7.66 -9.98
N SER A 291 19.47 -6.61 -10.29
CA SER A 291 18.75 -6.48 -11.56
C SER A 291 19.61 -5.71 -12.56
N SER A 292 19.60 -6.11 -13.83
CA SER A 292 20.27 -5.36 -14.89
C SER A 292 19.51 -4.08 -15.22
N LYS A 293 20.20 -3.09 -15.80
CA LYS A 293 19.59 -1.81 -16.21
C LYS A 293 18.37 -2.02 -17.13
N THR A 294 18.50 -2.91 -18.12
CA THR A 294 17.41 -3.23 -19.06
C THR A 294 16.21 -3.88 -18.37
N GLN A 295 16.43 -4.74 -17.38
CA GLN A 295 15.33 -5.31 -16.59
C GLN A 295 14.60 -4.23 -15.79
N ILE A 296 15.34 -3.32 -15.15
CA ILE A 296 14.77 -2.20 -14.40
C ILE A 296 13.94 -1.29 -15.33
N GLU A 297 14.47 -0.97 -16.52
CA GLU A 297 13.74 -0.19 -17.53
C GLU A 297 12.44 -0.89 -17.96
N GLN A 298 12.46 -2.21 -18.16
CA GLN A 298 11.27 -2.98 -18.54
C GLN A 298 10.24 -3.11 -17.41
N LEU A 299 10.69 -3.27 -16.15
CA LEU A 299 9.84 -3.36 -14.96
C LEU A 299 9.14 -2.02 -14.66
N ASN A 300 9.84 -0.91 -14.90
CA ASN A 300 9.31 0.45 -14.72
C ASN A 300 8.49 0.97 -15.90
N ASN A 301 8.44 0.24 -17.02
CA ASN A 301 7.62 0.63 -18.15
C ASN A 301 6.17 0.22 -17.91
N ASP A 302 5.35 1.16 -17.43
CA ASP A 302 3.93 0.94 -17.12
C ASP A 302 3.13 0.42 -18.33
N ASN A 303 3.53 0.75 -19.57
CA ASN A 303 2.85 0.26 -20.77
C ASN A 303 2.96 -1.28 -20.94
N ASN A 304 4.00 -1.89 -20.38
CA ASN A 304 4.14 -3.36 -20.37
C ASN A 304 3.09 -4.02 -19.46
N PHE A 305 2.59 -3.28 -18.47
CA PHE A 305 1.65 -3.76 -17.45
C PHE A 305 0.30 -3.03 -17.54
N ASP A 306 0.01 -2.30 -18.62
CA ASP A 306 -1.27 -1.60 -18.73
C ASP A 306 -2.36 -2.53 -19.26
N LEU A 307 -3.27 -2.97 -18.39
CA LEU A 307 -4.49 -3.68 -18.80
C LEU A 307 -5.56 -2.75 -19.34
N SER A 308 -5.54 -1.48 -18.91
CA SER A 308 -6.61 -0.54 -19.23
C SER A 308 -6.68 -0.26 -20.73
N ARG A 309 -5.55 -0.32 -21.46
CA ARG A 309 -5.48 -0.19 -22.93
C ARG A 309 -6.33 -1.21 -23.69
N PHE A 310 -6.74 -2.31 -23.08
CA PHE A 310 -7.58 -3.33 -23.70
C PHE A 310 -9.07 -3.11 -23.44
N GLN A 311 -9.44 -2.11 -22.63
CA GLN A 311 -10.83 -1.88 -22.19
C GLN A 311 -11.25 -0.42 -22.30
N HIS A 312 -10.29 0.50 -22.25
CA HIS A 312 -10.52 1.94 -22.15
C HIS A 312 -9.92 2.65 -23.35
N ALA A 313 -10.59 3.73 -23.74
CA ALA A 313 -10.12 4.59 -24.81
C ALA A 313 -9.03 5.52 -24.24
N PRO A 314 -7.91 5.74 -24.95
CA PRO A 314 -6.85 6.63 -24.50
C PRO A 314 -7.37 8.07 -24.37
N LYS A 315 -6.93 8.77 -23.33
CA LYS A 315 -7.33 10.15 -23.04
C LYS A 315 -6.24 10.91 -22.30
N GLU A 316 -6.41 12.22 -22.18
CA GLU A 316 -5.48 13.11 -21.47
C GLU A 316 -4.03 12.91 -21.96
N LEU A 317 -3.08 12.64 -21.06
CA LEU A 317 -1.66 12.47 -21.39
C LEU A 317 -1.40 11.34 -22.39
N GLN A 318 -2.23 10.28 -22.39
CA GLN A 318 -2.09 9.17 -23.34
C GLN A 318 -2.31 9.61 -24.80
N MET A 319 -3.00 10.74 -25.02
CA MET A 319 -3.19 11.27 -26.36
C MET A 319 -1.89 11.78 -26.99
N LEU A 320 -0.88 12.13 -26.19
CA LEU A 320 0.40 12.61 -26.70
C LEU A 320 1.19 11.51 -27.42
N ASP A 321 1.00 10.25 -27.06
CA ASP A 321 1.65 9.11 -27.74
C ASP A 321 0.96 8.75 -29.07
N ILE A 322 -0.27 9.23 -29.28
CA ILE A 322 -1.09 8.94 -30.47
C ILE A 322 -1.00 10.08 -31.49
N LEU A 323 -0.80 11.30 -30.99
CA LEU A 323 -0.78 12.51 -31.80
C LEU A 323 0.66 12.84 -32.20
N ASP A 324 0.92 12.84 -33.52
CA ASP A 324 2.22 13.19 -34.07
C ASP A 324 2.30 14.70 -34.36
N PHE A 325 2.92 15.44 -33.44
CA PHE A 325 3.19 16.86 -33.56
C PHE A 325 4.63 17.11 -34.03
N GLU A 326 4.80 17.97 -35.03
CA GLU A 326 6.13 18.36 -35.52
C GLU A 326 6.86 19.26 -34.52
N GLN A 327 6.10 19.97 -33.69
CA GLN A 327 6.60 20.88 -32.66
C GLN A 327 6.32 20.33 -31.27
N LYS A 328 7.18 20.71 -30.32
CA LYS A 328 7.03 20.37 -28.90
C LYS A 328 5.78 21.04 -28.33
N VAL A 329 4.93 20.25 -27.69
CA VAL A 329 3.72 20.75 -27.03
C VAL A 329 4.13 21.57 -25.81
N TYR A 330 3.59 22.78 -25.70
CA TYR A 330 3.72 23.63 -24.51
C TYR A 330 2.50 23.48 -23.59
N THR A 331 1.30 23.34 -24.16
CA THR A 331 0.07 23.20 -23.38
C THR A 331 -0.93 22.27 -24.05
N MET A 332 -1.64 21.49 -23.25
CA MET A 332 -2.82 20.73 -23.64
C MET A 332 -3.99 21.19 -22.76
N LYS A 333 -5.01 21.77 -23.38
CA LYS A 333 -6.24 22.22 -22.70
C LYS A 333 -7.38 21.29 -23.08
N ILE A 334 -8.06 20.75 -22.06
CA ILE A 334 -9.18 19.83 -22.20
C ILE A 334 -10.41 20.48 -21.57
N THR A 335 -11.36 20.92 -22.39
CA THR A 335 -12.64 21.43 -21.89
C THR A 335 -13.72 20.37 -22.05
N SER A 336 -14.40 20.07 -20.94
CA SER A 336 -15.39 18.99 -20.87
C SER A 336 -16.81 19.54 -20.79
N TYR A 337 -17.71 18.93 -21.55
CA TYR A 337 -19.13 19.30 -21.60
C TYR A 337 -20.01 18.07 -21.48
N GLN A 338 -21.12 18.20 -20.75
CA GLN A 338 -22.23 17.25 -20.82
C GLN A 338 -23.23 17.73 -21.88
N LEU A 339 -23.63 16.85 -22.80
CA LEU A 339 -24.61 17.14 -23.84
C LEU A 339 -25.94 16.44 -23.49
N ASN A 340 -27.02 17.23 -23.41
CA ASN A 340 -28.39 16.73 -23.22
C ASN A 340 -29.27 17.28 -24.35
N ASP A 341 -29.74 16.44 -25.28
CA ASP A 341 -30.56 16.78 -26.46
C ASP A 341 -30.06 17.99 -27.28
N THR A 342 -30.31 19.21 -26.79
CA THR A 342 -29.93 20.49 -27.41
C THR A 342 -29.05 21.39 -26.52
N ASN A 343 -28.86 21.03 -25.25
CA ASN A 343 -28.13 21.83 -24.26
C ASN A 343 -26.71 21.28 -24.04
N ARG A 344 -25.74 22.19 -24.05
CA ARG A 344 -24.32 21.91 -23.76
C ARG A 344 -23.96 22.52 -22.41
N ARG A 345 -23.78 21.69 -21.39
CA ARG A 345 -23.42 22.12 -20.03
C ARG A 345 -21.91 21.99 -19.81
N PHE A 346 -21.25 23.08 -19.41
CA PHE A 346 -19.84 23.05 -19.03
C PHE A 346 -19.62 22.23 -17.75
N MET A 347 -18.59 21.40 -17.74
CA MET A 347 -18.22 20.58 -16.56
C MET A 347 -16.90 21.03 -15.92
N GLY A 348 -15.98 21.57 -16.70
CA GLY A 348 -14.65 21.96 -16.22
C GLY A 348 -13.64 22.07 -17.35
N THR A 349 -12.53 22.76 -17.09
CA THR A 349 -11.36 22.77 -17.98
C THR A 349 -10.13 22.30 -17.23
N LYS A 350 -9.44 21.27 -17.75
CA LYS A 350 -8.12 20.85 -17.30
C LYS A 350 -7.08 21.43 -18.26
N LYS A 351 -6.08 22.14 -17.77
CA LYS A 351 -4.92 22.56 -18.58
C LYS A 351 -3.69 21.86 -18.07
N ILE A 352 -2.91 21.29 -18.98
CA ILE A 352 -1.64 20.65 -18.69
C ILE A 352 -0.56 21.45 -19.41
N PHE A 353 0.48 21.82 -18.69
CA PHE A 353 1.60 22.59 -19.20
C PHE A 353 2.85 21.72 -19.19
N PHE A 354 3.65 21.84 -20.25
CA PHE A 354 4.83 21.03 -20.48
C PHE A 354 6.05 21.92 -20.59
N ASN A 355 7.15 21.47 -19.98
CA ASN A 355 8.44 22.12 -20.15
C ASN A 355 9.05 21.81 -21.54
N LYS A 356 10.19 22.43 -21.87
CA LYS A 356 10.91 22.19 -23.14
C LYS A 356 11.42 20.75 -23.30
N SER A 357 11.47 19.97 -22.22
CA SER A 357 11.79 18.54 -22.21
C SER A 357 10.55 17.64 -22.37
N GLN A 358 9.36 18.22 -22.63
CA GLN A 358 8.07 17.52 -22.75
C GLN A 358 7.62 16.82 -21.46
N GLN A 359 8.09 17.27 -20.31
CA GLN A 359 7.60 16.81 -19.01
C GLN A 359 6.53 17.76 -18.49
N VAL A 360 5.52 17.23 -17.81
CA VAL A 360 4.47 18.04 -17.18
C VAL A 360 5.10 18.93 -16.11
N ASN A 361 4.86 20.24 -16.13
CA ASN A 361 5.30 21.16 -15.06
C ASN A 361 4.15 21.62 -14.15
N LEU A 362 2.93 21.71 -14.70
CA LEU A 362 1.76 22.23 -14.03
C LEU A 362 0.49 21.62 -14.63
N ILE A 363 -0.46 21.25 -13.78
CA ILE A 363 -1.83 20.96 -14.18
C ILE A 363 -2.75 21.94 -13.44
N GLU A 364 -3.62 22.63 -14.17
CA GLU A 364 -4.64 23.52 -13.61
C GLU A 364 -6.04 22.96 -13.85
N TYR A 365 -6.87 22.96 -12.81
CA TYR A 365 -8.30 22.71 -12.91
C TYR A 365 -9.05 24.03 -12.80
N ASN A 366 -9.71 24.43 -13.90
CA ASN A 366 -10.36 25.72 -14.05
C ASN A 366 -11.89 25.57 -14.10
N ASP A 367 -12.60 26.51 -13.48
CA ASP A 367 -14.05 26.60 -13.56
C ASP A 367 -14.56 27.30 -14.83
N GLU A 368 -15.88 27.53 -14.91
CA GLU A 368 -16.53 28.13 -16.08
C GLU A 368 -16.12 29.59 -16.34
N TYR A 369 -15.62 30.28 -15.32
CA TYR A 369 -15.12 31.65 -15.41
C TYR A 369 -13.61 31.70 -15.65
N GLY A 370 -12.96 30.54 -15.80
CA GLY A 370 -11.52 30.43 -15.95
C GLY A 370 -10.75 30.67 -14.65
N LYS A 371 -11.42 30.59 -13.49
CA LYS A 371 -10.76 30.68 -12.19
C LYS A 371 -10.15 29.32 -11.85
N ILE A 372 -8.88 29.33 -11.45
CA ILE A 372 -8.17 28.15 -10.95
C ILE A 372 -8.83 27.70 -9.64
N ARG A 373 -9.26 26.44 -9.61
CA ARG A 373 -9.78 25.77 -8.41
C ARG A 373 -8.69 25.01 -7.68
N SER A 374 -7.84 24.31 -8.43
CA SER A 374 -6.71 23.55 -7.90
C SER A 374 -5.62 23.44 -8.94
N GLU A 375 -4.40 23.24 -8.46
CA GLU A 375 -3.21 23.04 -9.27
C GLU A 375 -2.41 21.84 -8.76
N GLU A 376 -1.75 21.12 -9.67
CA GLU A 376 -0.70 20.16 -9.37
C GLU A 376 0.62 20.69 -9.96
N ILE A 377 1.62 20.93 -9.11
CA ILE A 377 2.91 21.52 -9.50
C ILE A 377 3.98 20.42 -9.48
N TYR A 378 4.66 20.23 -10.60
CA TYR A 378 5.68 19.20 -10.78
C TYR A 378 7.07 19.84 -10.79
N LYS A 379 7.96 19.37 -9.92
CA LYS A 379 9.36 19.84 -9.87
C LYS A 379 10.32 18.71 -10.19
N TYR A 380 11.40 19.04 -10.88
CA TYR A 380 12.41 18.07 -11.33
C TYR A 380 13.78 18.49 -10.85
N ASN A 381 14.62 17.51 -10.54
CA ASN A 381 16.01 17.75 -10.16
C ASN A 381 16.89 18.09 -11.38
N ALA A 382 18.17 18.40 -11.15
CA ALA A 382 19.13 18.73 -12.22
C ALA A 382 19.39 17.58 -13.23
N LYS A 383 19.00 16.35 -12.90
CA LYS A 383 19.05 15.16 -13.79
C LYS A 383 17.73 14.94 -14.54
N ASN A 384 16.78 15.88 -14.48
CA ASN A 384 15.42 15.78 -15.02
C ASN A 384 14.58 14.64 -14.44
N GLN A 385 14.89 14.16 -13.24
CA GLN A 385 14.05 13.20 -12.52
C GLN A 385 13.02 13.97 -11.68
N LEU A 386 11.79 13.46 -11.61
CA LEU A 386 10.72 14.08 -10.83
C LEU A 386 11.11 14.07 -9.35
N GLU A 387 11.12 15.23 -8.71
CA GLU A 387 11.53 15.43 -7.31
C GLU A 387 10.32 15.51 -6.39
N ASN A 388 9.29 16.27 -6.79
CA ASN A 388 8.05 16.37 -6.03
C ASN A 388 6.85 16.78 -6.90
N ILE A 389 5.66 16.45 -6.39
CA ILE A 389 4.36 16.96 -6.85
C ILE A 389 3.65 17.57 -5.64
N GLY A 390 3.18 18.81 -5.74
CA GLY A 390 2.37 19.45 -4.69
C GLY A 390 1.03 19.93 -5.23
N THR A 391 -0.03 19.85 -4.41
CA THR A 391 -1.36 20.38 -4.74
C THR A 391 -1.71 21.65 -3.98
N SER A 392 -2.39 22.60 -4.64
CA SER A 392 -2.81 23.88 -4.03
C SER A 392 -4.25 23.93 -3.51
N ASP A 393 -4.98 22.80 -3.53
CA ASP A 393 -6.39 22.73 -3.10
C ASP A 393 -6.53 22.80 -1.57
N ARG A 394 -7.78 22.83 -1.07
CA ARG A 394 -8.12 22.74 0.36
C ARG A 394 -7.49 21.51 1.01
N ASP A 395 -7.49 20.40 0.29
CA ASP A 395 -6.86 19.15 0.70
C ASP A 395 -5.44 19.15 0.13
N LYS A 396 -4.51 19.63 0.95
CA LYS A 396 -3.11 19.77 0.56
C LYS A 396 -2.49 18.38 0.48
N SER A 397 -1.86 18.08 -0.65
CA SER A 397 -1.05 16.88 -0.82
C SER A 397 0.34 17.23 -1.31
N LEU A 398 1.33 16.46 -0.87
CA LEU A 398 2.71 16.54 -1.31
C LEU A 398 3.24 15.13 -1.51
N LYS A 399 3.73 14.85 -2.71
CA LYS A 399 4.44 13.61 -3.03
C LYS A 399 5.91 13.87 -3.31
N LEU A 400 6.79 13.22 -2.56
CA LEU A 400 8.25 13.29 -2.71
C LEU A 400 8.80 12.04 -3.36
N TYR A 401 9.84 12.20 -4.18
CA TYR A 401 10.50 11.10 -4.89
C TYR A 401 11.97 11.03 -4.49
N HIS A 402 12.37 9.90 -3.91
CA HIS A 402 13.72 9.69 -3.42
C HIS A 402 14.45 8.67 -4.30
N TYR A 403 15.59 9.07 -4.85
CA TYR A 403 16.40 8.25 -5.75
C TYR A 403 17.69 7.81 -5.08
N LYS A 404 18.10 6.58 -5.34
CA LYS A 404 19.40 6.02 -4.97
C LYS A 404 20.10 5.55 -6.23
N ASN A 405 21.28 6.09 -6.51
CA ASN A 405 22.05 5.78 -7.73
C ASN A 405 21.22 5.93 -9.02
N ASP A 406 20.45 7.01 -9.12
CA ASP A 406 19.57 7.33 -10.26
C ASP A 406 18.38 6.39 -10.48
N ILE A 407 18.10 5.50 -9.53
CA ILE A 407 16.94 4.61 -9.53
C ILE A 407 15.98 5.08 -8.43
N LEU A 408 14.68 5.14 -8.74
CA LEU A 408 13.66 5.47 -7.75
C LEU A 408 13.65 4.39 -6.67
N ASP A 409 13.87 4.83 -5.44
CA ASP A 409 14.07 3.97 -4.27
C ASP A 409 12.79 3.95 -3.42
N TYR A 410 12.22 5.12 -3.13
CA TYR A 410 10.90 5.22 -2.50
C TYR A 410 10.24 6.57 -2.77
N THR A 411 8.92 6.63 -2.58
CA THR A 411 8.16 7.89 -2.54
C THR A 411 7.53 8.11 -1.17
N GLU A 412 7.37 9.36 -0.76
CA GLU A 412 6.61 9.76 0.43
C GLU A 412 5.39 10.54 -0.02
N ASN A 413 4.19 10.14 0.40
CA ASN A 413 2.94 10.85 0.16
C ASN A 413 2.43 11.43 1.47
N TYR A 414 2.16 12.72 1.46
CA TYR A 414 1.59 13.46 2.58
C TYR A 414 0.24 14.00 2.15
N GLU A 415 -0.82 13.63 2.85
CA GLU A 415 -2.18 14.13 2.60
C GLU A 415 -2.72 14.75 3.87
N LEU A 416 -3.11 16.02 3.78
CA LEU A 416 -3.59 16.79 4.92
C LEU A 416 -5.05 17.17 4.69
N ASP A 417 -5.92 16.53 5.46
CA ASP A 417 -7.34 16.84 5.50
C ASP A 417 -7.61 17.82 6.64
N VAL A 418 -8.12 19.00 6.28
CA VAL A 418 -8.52 20.03 7.24
C VAL A 418 -10.04 19.99 7.41
N GLU A 419 -10.47 19.14 8.34
CA GLU A 419 -11.85 19.12 8.80
C GLU A 419 -12.10 20.28 9.78
N SER A 420 -12.87 21.26 9.32
CA SER A 420 -13.42 22.30 10.19
C SER A 420 -14.54 21.71 11.04
N SER A 421 -14.29 21.49 12.34
CA SER A 421 -15.31 21.05 13.30
C SER A 421 -15.79 22.19 14.19
N TYR A 422 -16.96 22.02 14.82
CA TYR A 422 -17.49 22.98 15.82
C TYR A 422 -16.57 23.14 17.06
N GLN A 423 -15.66 22.20 17.31
CA GLN A 423 -14.74 22.21 18.45
C GLN A 423 -13.33 22.71 18.08
N GLY A 424 -13.07 23.01 16.81
CA GLY A 424 -11.77 23.44 16.29
C GLY A 424 -11.43 22.81 14.94
N THR A 425 -10.26 23.14 14.42
CA THR A 425 -9.71 22.52 13.21
C THR A 425 -9.10 21.17 13.56
N ASN A 426 -9.71 20.08 13.12
CA ASN A 426 -9.06 18.77 13.13
C ASN A 426 -8.21 18.67 11.87
N VAL A 427 -6.96 18.30 12.06
CA VAL A 427 -6.01 18.08 10.97
C VAL A 427 -5.75 16.60 10.96
N ASP A 428 -6.33 15.91 10.00
CA ASP A 428 -5.87 14.57 9.71
C ASP A 428 -4.67 14.66 8.76
N LEU A 429 -3.63 13.90 9.06
CA LEU A 429 -2.42 13.85 8.25
C LEU A 429 -2.14 12.39 8.04
N GLU A 430 -2.38 11.96 6.81
CA GLU A 430 -1.98 10.66 6.33
C GLU A 430 -0.58 10.77 5.72
N ILE A 431 0.30 9.85 6.12
CA ILE A 431 1.67 9.79 5.62
C ILE A 431 1.93 8.36 5.17
N GLU A 432 2.03 8.17 3.86
CA GLU A 432 2.33 6.87 3.24
C GLU A 432 3.73 6.90 2.63
N GLN A 433 4.47 5.80 2.77
CA GLN A 433 5.67 5.54 1.97
C GLN A 433 5.45 4.38 1.02
N GLU A 434 5.88 4.55 -0.22
CA GLU A 434 5.93 3.47 -1.22
C GLU A 434 7.39 3.15 -1.55
N HIS A 435 7.89 2.00 -1.09
CA HIS A 435 9.27 1.54 -1.31
C HIS A 435 9.34 0.58 -2.50
N ILE A 436 10.32 0.80 -3.38
CA ILE A 436 10.52 0.01 -4.60
C ILE A 436 11.77 -0.85 -4.45
N ILE A 437 11.62 -2.15 -4.62
CA ILE A 437 12.68 -3.15 -4.41
C ILE A 437 12.85 -3.95 -5.69
N TYR A 438 14.09 -4.05 -6.19
CA TYR A 438 14.41 -4.86 -7.36
C TYR A 438 15.20 -6.10 -6.96
N SER A 439 14.82 -7.25 -7.52
CA SER A 439 15.51 -8.53 -7.33
C SER A 439 15.47 -9.36 -8.61
N ASN A 440 16.58 -9.42 -9.34
CA ASN A 440 16.70 -10.03 -10.67
C ASN A 440 15.67 -9.49 -11.70
N ASN A 441 14.66 -10.29 -12.04
CA ASN A 441 13.61 -9.99 -12.99
C ASN A 441 12.31 -9.55 -12.29
N TYR A 442 12.37 -9.19 -11.01
CA TYR A 442 11.24 -8.77 -10.18
C TYR A 442 11.41 -7.33 -9.69
N GLN A 443 10.28 -6.63 -9.61
CA GLN A 443 10.10 -5.39 -8.85
C GLN A 443 9.00 -5.64 -7.82
N TYR A 444 9.26 -5.29 -6.57
CA TYR A 444 8.29 -5.29 -5.49
C TYR A 444 8.03 -3.86 -5.06
N THR A 445 6.78 -3.60 -4.70
CA THR A 445 6.34 -2.31 -4.18
C THR A 445 5.70 -2.54 -2.82
N LEU A 446 6.30 -1.97 -1.77
CA LEU A 446 5.77 -1.97 -0.41
C LEU A 446 5.13 -0.63 -0.11
N ARG A 447 3.83 -0.60 0.22
CA ARG A 447 3.17 0.57 0.81
C ARG A 447 3.15 0.46 2.34
N LEU A 448 3.41 1.58 3.00
CA LEU A 448 3.52 1.65 4.45
C LEU A 448 2.96 2.97 4.94
N ASN A 449 1.87 2.91 5.70
CA ASN A 449 1.41 4.07 6.47
C ASN A 449 2.35 4.27 7.66
N LEU A 450 2.90 5.48 7.82
CA LEU A 450 3.82 5.79 8.91
C LEU A 450 3.09 6.12 10.22
N VAL A 451 1.81 6.51 10.15
CA VAL A 451 0.92 6.75 11.28
C VAL A 451 -0.41 6.04 11.01
N GLY A 452 -1.05 5.50 12.04
CA GLY A 452 -2.32 4.77 11.91
C GLY A 452 -2.15 3.28 11.57
N GLU A 453 -3.16 2.66 10.98
CA GLU A 453 -3.19 1.22 10.71
C GLU A 453 -2.12 0.78 9.69
N PHE A 454 -1.52 -0.40 9.90
CA PHE A 454 -0.66 -1.07 8.92
C PHE A 454 -1.04 -2.53 8.75
N ASN A 455 -1.87 -2.78 7.74
CA ASN A 455 -2.18 -4.12 7.23
C ASN A 455 -1.02 -4.73 6.42
N THR A 456 -0.12 -5.41 7.12
CA THR A 456 1.02 -6.18 6.56
C THR A 456 0.67 -7.11 5.37
N ARG A 457 -0.60 -7.47 5.16
CA ARG A 457 -1.05 -8.39 4.10
C ARG A 457 -1.59 -7.71 2.83
N ALA A 458 -1.93 -6.43 2.89
CA ALA A 458 -2.64 -5.74 1.80
C ALA A 458 -1.72 -4.89 0.90
N TYR A 459 -0.49 -4.60 1.35
CA TYR A 459 0.30 -3.49 0.80
C TYR A 459 1.50 -3.89 -0.04
N THR A 460 1.60 -5.13 -0.52
CA THR A 460 2.71 -5.54 -1.40
C THR A 460 2.22 -5.86 -2.80
N GLN A 461 2.70 -5.09 -3.78
CA GLN A 461 2.53 -5.37 -5.19
C GLN A 461 3.83 -5.92 -5.77
N LEU A 462 3.72 -6.69 -6.86
CA LEU A 462 4.90 -7.17 -7.56
C LEU A 462 4.68 -7.09 -9.07
N ARG A 463 5.78 -6.87 -9.79
CA ARG A 463 5.92 -7.01 -11.23
C ARG A 463 7.08 -7.97 -11.50
N TYR A 464 6.98 -8.80 -12.53
CA TYR A 464 8.09 -9.64 -12.96
C TYR A 464 8.06 -9.92 -14.44
N LEU A 465 9.25 -10.20 -14.98
CA LEU A 465 9.49 -10.48 -16.39
C LEU A 465 9.73 -11.97 -16.56
N GLU A 466 8.94 -12.63 -17.39
CA GLU A 466 9.21 -14.00 -17.86
C GLU A 466 9.42 -14.00 -19.37
N LYS A 467 9.89 -15.13 -19.91
CA LYS A 467 10.01 -15.27 -21.36
C LYS A 467 8.64 -15.03 -22.00
N ASN A 468 8.55 -13.97 -22.80
CA ASN A 468 7.36 -13.50 -23.51
C ASN A 468 6.17 -13.17 -22.60
N GLN A 469 6.41 -12.72 -21.36
CA GLN A 469 5.34 -12.34 -20.44
C GLN A 469 5.75 -11.18 -19.53
N PHE A 470 4.82 -10.25 -19.32
CA PHE A 470 4.91 -9.18 -18.32
C PHE A 470 3.85 -9.43 -17.25
N CYS A 471 4.29 -9.79 -16.04
CA CYS A 471 3.39 -10.30 -15.02
C CYS A 471 3.33 -9.41 -13.78
N THR A 472 2.17 -9.41 -13.13
CA THR A 472 1.92 -8.82 -11.81
C THR A 472 1.45 -9.88 -10.81
N ASN A 473 1.10 -9.46 -9.60
CA ASN A 473 0.41 -10.32 -8.64
C ASN A 473 -0.95 -10.85 -9.14
N SER A 474 -1.59 -10.19 -10.11
CA SER A 474 -2.98 -10.44 -10.49
C SER A 474 -3.16 -10.92 -11.94
N TYR A 475 -2.23 -10.62 -12.84
CA TYR A 475 -2.32 -11.01 -14.25
C TYR A 475 -0.95 -11.08 -14.94
N CYS A 476 -0.92 -11.63 -16.16
CA CYS A 476 0.22 -11.58 -17.07
C CYS A 476 -0.24 -11.13 -18.46
N VAL A 477 0.40 -10.11 -19.02
CA VAL A 477 0.31 -9.79 -20.45
C VAL A 477 1.22 -10.76 -21.20
N LEU A 478 0.66 -11.51 -22.14
CA LEU A 478 1.36 -12.52 -22.92
C LEU A 478 1.82 -11.92 -24.25
N THR A 479 3.05 -12.21 -24.65
CA THR A 479 3.60 -11.81 -25.94
C THR A 479 4.07 -12.98 -26.79
N ASP A 480 4.25 -12.76 -28.09
CA ASP A 480 4.96 -13.67 -28.99
C ASP A 480 6.48 -13.42 -28.95
N GLU A 481 7.24 -14.13 -29.79
CA GLU A 481 8.70 -13.96 -29.87
C GLU A 481 9.14 -12.57 -30.38
N ASN A 482 8.24 -11.85 -31.04
CA ASN A 482 8.44 -10.48 -31.55
C ASN A 482 7.91 -9.40 -30.60
N GLN A 483 7.48 -9.78 -29.38
CA GLN A 483 6.85 -8.89 -28.39
C GLN A 483 5.47 -8.35 -28.78
N ASN A 484 4.78 -8.98 -29.75
CA ASN A 484 3.38 -8.67 -30.02
C ASN A 484 2.48 -9.28 -28.95
N ILE A 485 1.46 -8.55 -28.52
CA ILE A 485 0.50 -8.98 -27.52
C ILE A 485 -0.42 -10.03 -28.14
N ILE A 486 -0.55 -11.17 -27.46
CA ILE A 486 -1.39 -12.29 -27.88
C ILE A 486 -2.51 -12.62 -26.89
N GLY A 487 -2.53 -11.97 -25.73
CA GLY A 487 -3.59 -12.16 -24.72
C GLY A 487 -3.17 -11.71 -23.32
N VAL A 488 -4.10 -11.82 -22.37
CA VAL A 488 -3.84 -11.62 -20.94
C VAL A 488 -4.33 -12.82 -20.15
N LYS A 489 -3.50 -13.31 -19.23
CA LYS A 489 -3.86 -14.36 -18.27
C LYS A 489 -4.10 -13.75 -16.90
N GLN A 490 -5.34 -13.78 -16.39
CA GLN A 490 -5.61 -13.35 -15.01
C GLN A 490 -5.51 -14.53 -14.03
N LYS A 491 -5.04 -14.27 -12.81
CA LYS A 491 -4.95 -15.31 -11.76
C LYS A 491 -6.33 -15.77 -11.24
N ARG A 492 -7.36 -14.90 -11.25
CA ARG A 492 -8.67 -15.17 -10.59
C ARG A 492 -9.90 -15.20 -11.52
N SER A 493 -9.84 -14.57 -12.69
CA SER A 493 -11.04 -14.17 -13.46
C SER A 493 -11.01 -14.60 -14.95
N GLY A 494 -10.21 -15.61 -15.27
CA GLY A 494 -10.14 -16.19 -16.61
C GLY A 494 -9.12 -15.53 -17.54
N LEU A 495 -9.15 -15.90 -18.82
CA LEU A 495 -8.30 -15.34 -19.87
C LEU A 495 -8.99 -14.11 -20.48
N PHE A 496 -8.21 -13.11 -20.89
CA PHE A 496 -8.69 -12.11 -21.84
C PHE A 496 -8.13 -12.48 -23.20
N ASP A 497 -9.03 -12.73 -24.13
CA ASP A 497 -8.64 -12.93 -25.52
C ASP A 497 -8.52 -11.55 -26.17
N ILE A 498 -7.37 -11.31 -26.79
CA ILE A 498 -7.03 -10.02 -27.39
C ILE A 498 -6.59 -10.29 -28.82
N LEU A 499 -7.30 -9.68 -29.76
CA LEU A 499 -6.88 -9.63 -31.15
C LEU A 499 -6.15 -8.31 -31.39
N THR A 500 -4.96 -8.37 -31.96
CA THR A 500 -4.18 -7.19 -32.35
C THR A 500 -4.03 -7.07 -33.86
N ASN A 501 -3.80 -5.86 -34.35
CA ASN A 501 -3.41 -5.62 -35.73
C ASN A 501 -1.88 -5.83 -35.92
N ASP A 502 -1.41 -5.65 -37.14
CA ASP A 502 0.00 -5.70 -37.56
C ASP A 502 0.90 -4.65 -36.88
N LYS A 503 0.31 -3.59 -36.30
CA LYS A 503 1.00 -2.59 -35.46
C LYS A 503 0.94 -2.91 -33.96
N ASN A 504 0.50 -4.11 -33.58
CA ASN A 504 0.32 -4.54 -32.20
C ASN A 504 -0.68 -3.68 -31.39
N GLN A 505 -1.67 -3.10 -32.07
CA GLN A 505 -2.75 -2.33 -31.45
C GLN A 505 -3.96 -3.25 -31.26
N PRO A 506 -4.66 -3.19 -30.10
CA PRO A 506 -5.84 -4.03 -29.87
C PRO A 506 -6.95 -3.66 -30.84
N VAL A 507 -7.55 -4.65 -31.51
CA VAL A 507 -8.72 -4.48 -32.39
C VAL A 507 -9.97 -5.04 -31.72
N GLU A 508 -9.82 -6.15 -31.01
CA GLU A 508 -10.91 -6.75 -30.23
C GLU A 508 -10.37 -7.25 -28.89
N SER A 509 -11.16 -7.11 -27.83
CA SER A 509 -10.90 -7.75 -26.55
C SER A 509 -12.17 -8.36 -25.95
N TYR A 510 -12.02 -9.54 -25.35
CA TYR A 510 -13.08 -10.32 -24.76
C TYR A 510 -12.74 -10.66 -23.31
N ILE A 511 -13.62 -10.32 -22.39
CA ILE A 511 -13.39 -10.37 -20.94
C ILE A 511 -14.58 -11.01 -20.22
N ASP A 512 -14.31 -11.75 -19.14
CA ASP A 512 -15.31 -12.43 -18.30
C ASP A 512 -16.20 -13.39 -19.12
N ASN A 513 -15.56 -14.29 -19.88
CA ASN A 513 -16.24 -15.23 -20.80
C ASN A 513 -17.14 -14.52 -21.81
N ASP A 514 -16.57 -13.56 -22.54
CA ASP A 514 -17.22 -12.74 -23.57
C ASP A 514 -18.36 -11.85 -23.08
N ARG A 515 -18.53 -11.73 -21.75
CA ARG A 515 -19.53 -10.84 -21.16
C ARG A 515 -19.26 -9.39 -21.51
N HIS A 516 -18.00 -8.99 -21.46
CA HIS A 516 -17.54 -7.66 -21.83
C HIS A 516 -16.70 -7.76 -23.11
N GLN A 517 -17.10 -7.01 -24.13
CA GLN A 517 -16.48 -7.01 -25.45
C GLN A 517 -16.11 -5.58 -25.81
N HIS A 518 -14.89 -5.35 -26.29
CA HIS A 518 -14.44 -4.04 -26.73
C HIS A 518 -13.88 -4.13 -28.14
N PHE A 519 -14.34 -3.23 -29.01
CA PHE A 519 -13.97 -3.15 -30.41
C PHE A 519 -13.31 -1.82 -30.67
N PHE A 520 -12.10 -1.84 -31.20
CA PHE A 520 -11.26 -0.69 -31.45
C PHE A 520 -11.08 -0.52 -32.95
N THR A 521 -11.29 0.69 -33.44
CA THR A 521 -11.08 1.03 -34.86
C THR A 521 -10.02 2.11 -34.98
N TYR A 522 -9.19 2.01 -36.02
CA TYR A 522 -8.08 2.93 -36.30
C TYR A 522 -8.19 3.54 -37.69
N ASP A 523 -7.63 4.73 -37.88
CA ASP A 523 -7.45 5.32 -39.21
C ASP A 523 -6.18 4.80 -39.92
N GLU A 524 -5.94 5.25 -41.16
CA GLU A 524 -4.79 4.84 -41.97
C GLU A 524 -3.44 5.23 -41.32
N GLN A 525 -3.42 6.29 -40.51
CA GLN A 525 -2.24 6.71 -39.75
C GLN A 525 -2.02 5.84 -38.51
N GLY A 526 -2.99 4.99 -38.12
CA GLY A 526 -2.95 4.14 -36.94
C GLY A 526 -3.43 4.84 -35.66
N ARG A 527 -4.19 5.93 -35.78
CA ARG A 527 -4.79 6.62 -34.63
C ARG A 527 -6.17 6.04 -34.34
N ILE A 528 -6.53 5.88 -33.07
CA ILE A 528 -7.83 5.32 -32.68
C ILE A 528 -8.97 6.27 -33.06
N ILE A 529 -9.97 5.80 -33.81
CA ILE A 529 -11.14 6.59 -34.21
C ILE A 529 -12.39 6.24 -33.41
N GLU A 530 -12.48 5.01 -32.91
CA GLU A 530 -13.65 4.53 -32.17
C GLU A 530 -13.25 3.42 -31.18
N LEU A 531 -13.85 3.45 -29.99
CA LEU A 531 -13.96 2.33 -29.07
C LEU A 531 -15.43 2.06 -28.78
N ASN A 532 -15.92 0.90 -29.19
CA ASN A 532 -17.28 0.45 -28.90
C ASN A 532 -17.23 -0.70 -27.89
N SER A 533 -17.89 -0.52 -26.74
CA SER A 533 -17.96 -1.53 -25.69
C SER A 533 -19.36 -2.09 -25.55
N LYS A 534 -19.46 -3.42 -25.48
CA LYS A 534 -20.69 -4.15 -25.21
C LYS A 534 -20.57 -4.93 -23.90
N SER A 535 -21.64 -4.93 -23.11
CA SER A 535 -21.82 -5.80 -21.94
C SER A 535 -23.07 -6.63 -22.16
N ASP A 536 -22.98 -7.96 -22.03
CA ASP A 536 -24.11 -8.87 -22.21
C ASP A 536 -24.84 -8.64 -23.55
N SER A 537 -24.05 -8.43 -24.62
CA SER A 537 -24.52 -8.08 -25.97
C SER A 537 -25.29 -6.75 -26.10
N ARG A 538 -25.26 -5.88 -25.08
CA ARG A 538 -25.84 -4.53 -25.11
C ARG A 538 -24.73 -3.50 -25.15
N ASN A 539 -24.94 -2.40 -25.87
CA ASN A 539 -23.98 -1.30 -25.88
C ASN A 539 -23.85 -0.73 -24.46
N SER A 540 -22.64 -0.76 -23.92
CA SER A 540 -22.29 -0.24 -22.60
C SER A 540 -21.80 1.20 -22.72
N PHE A 541 -20.81 1.43 -23.57
CA PHE A 541 -20.34 2.77 -23.89
C PHE A 541 -19.68 2.81 -25.27
N LEU A 542 -19.65 4.00 -25.87
CA LEU A 542 -19.01 4.29 -27.15
C LEU A 542 -18.12 5.53 -26.98
N VAL A 543 -16.89 5.46 -27.47
CA VAL A 543 -15.99 6.62 -27.53
C VAL A 543 -15.63 6.86 -28.99
N THR A 544 -15.80 8.09 -29.47
CA THR A 544 -15.43 8.48 -30.85
C THR A 544 -14.45 9.63 -30.84
N TYR A 545 -13.49 9.59 -31.76
CA TYR A 545 -12.43 10.57 -31.90
C TYR A 545 -12.57 11.28 -33.23
N LYS A 546 -12.58 12.61 -33.18
CA LYS A 546 -12.63 13.44 -34.38
C LYS A 546 -11.33 14.22 -34.53
N TYR A 547 -10.46 13.68 -35.38
CA TYR A 547 -9.24 14.35 -35.80
C TYR A 547 -9.51 15.37 -36.91
N HIS A 548 -8.67 16.39 -36.96
CA HIS A 548 -8.67 17.39 -38.02
C HIS A 548 -7.31 17.41 -38.72
N MET A 549 -7.32 17.54 -40.06
CA MET A 549 -6.10 17.68 -40.86
C MET A 549 -5.32 18.95 -40.49
N ASP A 550 -6.06 20.00 -40.16
CA ASP A 550 -5.51 21.22 -39.57
C ASP A 550 -5.20 20.96 -38.10
N LYS A 551 -3.90 20.80 -37.78
CA LYS A 551 -3.41 20.52 -36.42
C LYS A 551 -3.70 21.64 -35.41
N THR A 552 -4.13 22.82 -35.88
CA THR A 552 -4.59 23.92 -35.00
C THR A 552 -6.03 23.75 -34.53
N LYS A 553 -6.81 22.88 -35.19
CA LYS A 553 -8.19 22.58 -34.78
C LYS A 553 -8.20 21.57 -33.65
N ALA A 554 -9.10 21.79 -32.71
CA ALA A 554 -9.23 20.95 -31.53
C ALA A 554 -9.60 19.50 -31.89
N LEU A 555 -8.92 18.53 -31.27
CA LEU A 555 -9.38 17.15 -31.24
C LEU A 555 -10.65 17.09 -30.39
N VAL A 556 -11.70 16.41 -30.88
CA VAL A 556 -12.91 16.19 -30.10
C VAL A 556 -13.05 14.71 -29.80
N ILE A 557 -13.13 14.37 -28.51
CA ILE A 557 -13.45 13.03 -28.02
C ILE A 557 -14.89 13.08 -27.49
N LYS A 558 -15.77 12.20 -27.98
CA LYS A 558 -17.13 12.06 -27.47
C LYS A 558 -17.31 10.71 -26.83
N GLU A 559 -17.69 10.70 -25.56
CA GLU A 559 -18.07 9.51 -24.81
C GLU A 559 -19.59 9.45 -24.67
N VAL A 560 -20.17 8.34 -25.10
CA VAL A 560 -21.57 8.01 -24.94
C VAL A 560 -21.65 6.88 -23.93
N ARG A 561 -22.30 7.11 -22.78
CA ARG A 561 -22.49 6.10 -21.74
C ARG A 561 -23.95 5.72 -21.66
N GLY A 562 -24.26 4.46 -21.97
CA GLY A 562 -25.61 3.91 -21.89
C GLY A 562 -25.92 3.40 -20.49
N SER A 563 -27.03 3.83 -19.91
CA SER A 563 -27.68 3.13 -18.79
C SER A 563 -29.01 2.53 -19.28
N TYR A 564 -29.65 1.69 -18.47
CA TYR A 564 -30.88 0.97 -18.83
C TYR A 564 -32.02 1.86 -19.40
N SER A 565 -32.04 3.16 -19.11
CA SER A 565 -33.05 4.09 -19.62
C SER A 565 -32.53 5.45 -20.11
N ASN A 566 -31.28 5.82 -19.80
CA ASN A 566 -30.74 7.14 -20.11
C ASN A 566 -29.37 7.03 -20.78
N GLU A 567 -29.12 7.88 -21.76
CA GLU A 567 -27.82 8.07 -22.39
C GLU A 567 -27.19 9.35 -21.83
N THR A 568 -25.92 9.28 -21.41
CA THR A 568 -25.15 10.48 -21.05
C THR A 568 -24.04 10.66 -22.06
N VAL A 569 -24.02 11.82 -22.71
CA VAL A 569 -22.99 12.16 -23.69
C VAL A 569 -22.06 13.20 -23.07
N ILE A 570 -20.77 12.89 -23.05
CA ILE A 570 -19.70 13.78 -22.59
C ILE A 570 -18.82 14.10 -23.80
N GLU A 571 -18.59 15.38 -24.05
CA GLU A 571 -17.70 15.87 -25.10
C GLU A 571 -16.48 16.54 -24.47
N HIS A 572 -15.30 16.05 -24.83
CA HIS A 572 -14.02 16.62 -24.45
C HIS A 572 -13.38 17.28 -25.67
N VAL A 573 -13.07 18.58 -25.56
CA VAL A 573 -12.43 19.37 -26.61
C VAL A 573 -10.98 19.62 -26.20
N TYR A 574 -10.04 19.07 -26.98
CA TYR A 574 -8.60 19.12 -26.77
C TYR A 574 -7.97 20.19 -27.66
N GLU A 575 -7.38 21.21 -27.05
CA GLU A 575 -6.64 22.28 -27.72
C GLU A 575 -5.17 22.20 -27.34
N PHE A 576 -4.27 22.32 -28.33
CA PHE A 576 -2.83 22.22 -28.14
C PHE A 576 -2.14 23.54 -28.48
N GLY A 577 -1.24 23.98 -27.61
CA GLY A 577 -0.30 25.07 -27.90
C GLY A 577 1.12 24.54 -27.95
N PHE A 578 1.96 25.16 -28.78
CA PHE A 578 3.33 24.70 -29.07
C PHE A 578 4.35 25.73 -28.62
N TRP A 579 5.57 25.26 -28.33
CA TRP A 579 6.71 26.16 -28.10
C TRP A 579 7.08 26.87 -29.40
N GLU A 580 7.35 28.17 -29.33
CA GLU A 580 8.00 28.90 -30.43
C GLU A 580 9.42 28.33 -30.66
N GLU A 581 9.81 28.21 -31.93
CA GLU A 581 11.11 27.64 -32.36
C GLU A 581 12.34 28.40 -31.85
#